data_AF-A0A553FD76-F1
#
_entry.id   AF-A0A553FD76-F1
#
_cell.length_a   1.000
_cell.length_b   1.000
_cell.length_c   1.000
_cell.angle_alpha   90.00
_cell.angle_beta   90.00
_cell.angle_gamma   90.00
#
_symmetry.space_group_name_H-M   'P 1'
#
loop_
_entity.id
_entity.type
_entity.pdbx_description
1 polymer ?
#
loop_
_entity_poly.entity_id
_entity_poly.type
_entity_poly.pdbx_seq_one_letter_code
_entity_poly.pdbx_strand_id
1 'polypeptide(L)'
;MENTQEQTSELNLAQENAPINTHPVDLKFHGKTGEFFGIWIVNILLSIVTLGIYSAWAKVRTNRYFYGNTELDQHSFSYLATPLQILKGRIIAVILFGGYFIINMISPLAGLGVMAVLLFASPWLICASLRFKMRMTSYRNVRFNFTGTYGDAFINFILLPIASAFTLYLLMPYALKRMDKFIVDNTYYGDRQFQSNLSAGIYYKVCLIALVMIFALMAIIFAVVGSAAVQAQADPGAGFSMMTLVMFALYLIGFSLIQAFYQAHIRNHIFAETNLEDLATFKSEFSFTSLAFLQVTNMLALLCTLGLAYPWVKIRLAEYAVARTGVNLAENKEEIVDVAGEKQSALSEEVADVFDIDVALG
;
A
#
# COMPACT_ATOMS: atom_id res chain seq x y z
N MET A 1 51.82 -15.23 14.44
CA MET A 1 50.92 -15.81 13.42
C MET A 1 49.45 -15.58 13.78
N GLU A 2 49.10 -15.68 15.07
CA GLU A 2 47.75 -15.37 15.60
C GLU A 2 47.32 -13.90 15.39
N ASN A 3 48.23 -12.94 15.65
CA ASN A 3 47.97 -11.50 15.51
C ASN A 3 47.73 -11.03 14.05
N THR A 4 48.23 -11.80 13.06
CA THR A 4 48.04 -11.48 11.64
C THR A 4 46.69 -11.97 11.12
N GLN A 5 46.14 -13.04 11.72
CA GLN A 5 44.82 -13.59 11.39
C GLN A 5 43.69 -12.77 12.03
N GLU A 6 43.86 -12.27 13.26
CA GLU A 6 42.90 -11.32 13.86
C GLU A 6 42.84 -10.00 13.08
N GLN A 7 43.98 -9.42 12.68
CA GLN A 7 43.99 -8.20 11.87
C GLN A 7 43.40 -8.38 10.47
N THR A 8 43.57 -9.54 9.83
CA THR A 8 42.90 -9.81 8.53
C THR A 8 41.41 -10.08 8.70
N SER A 9 40.99 -10.70 9.80
CA SER A 9 39.57 -10.89 10.12
C SER A 9 38.88 -9.57 10.47
N GLU A 10 39.54 -8.68 11.22
CA GLU A 10 39.04 -7.33 11.51
C GLU A 10 39.06 -6.41 10.28
N LEU A 11 40.06 -6.50 9.40
CA LEU A 11 40.05 -5.79 8.11
C LEU A 11 38.93 -6.27 7.19
N ASN A 12 38.67 -7.58 7.15
CA ASN A 12 37.58 -8.14 6.34
C ASN A 12 36.21 -7.71 6.89
N LEU A 13 36.02 -7.72 8.22
CA LEU A 13 34.80 -7.23 8.88
C LEU A 13 34.63 -5.70 8.74
N ALA A 14 35.72 -4.93 8.65
CA ALA A 14 35.67 -3.50 8.40
C ALA A 14 35.42 -3.15 6.92
N GLN A 15 35.86 -3.99 5.97
CA GLN A 15 35.56 -3.83 4.54
C GLN A 15 34.15 -4.29 4.17
N GLU A 16 33.59 -5.26 4.90
CA GLU A 16 32.20 -5.74 4.73
C GLU A 16 31.15 -4.69 5.18
N ASN A 17 31.56 -3.68 5.96
CA ASN A 17 30.71 -2.59 6.46
C ASN A 17 31.05 -1.22 5.87
N ALA A 18 31.81 -1.16 4.77
CA ALA A 18 32.03 0.11 4.06
C ALA A 18 30.66 0.62 3.54
N PRO A 19 30.30 1.90 3.78
CA PRO A 19 29.08 2.44 3.22
C PRO A 19 29.15 2.32 1.70
N ILE A 20 28.21 1.58 1.13
CA ILE A 20 28.11 1.39 -0.31
C ILE A 20 28.02 2.77 -0.94
N ASN A 21 28.89 3.07 -1.89
CA ASN A 21 28.79 4.28 -2.68
C ASN A 21 27.52 4.17 -3.52
N THR A 22 26.45 4.83 -3.08
CA THR A 22 25.19 4.92 -3.81
C THR A 22 25.04 6.31 -4.42
N HIS A 23 24.58 6.37 -5.66
CA HIS A 23 24.31 7.62 -6.35
C HIS A 23 22.81 7.79 -6.59
N PRO A 24 22.28 9.02 -6.51
CA PRO A 24 20.88 9.28 -6.80
C PRO A 24 20.56 8.96 -8.26
N VAL A 25 19.46 8.26 -8.49
CA VAL A 25 18.94 7.96 -9.82
C VAL A 25 17.58 8.60 -10.05
N ASP A 26 17.32 8.95 -11.31
CA ASP A 26 16.08 9.60 -11.71
C ASP A 26 14.90 8.61 -11.63
N LEU A 27 13.87 9.00 -10.89
CA LEU A 27 12.55 8.38 -10.91
C LEU A 27 11.56 9.35 -11.56
N LYS A 28 10.94 8.94 -12.67
CA LYS A 28 10.04 9.77 -13.49
C LYS A 28 8.71 9.08 -13.73
N PHE A 29 7.65 9.89 -13.86
CA PHE A 29 6.33 9.41 -14.23
C PHE A 29 5.86 10.13 -15.49
N HIS A 30 5.54 9.37 -16.53
CA HIS A 30 5.20 9.89 -17.86
C HIS A 30 3.70 9.86 -18.18
N GLY A 31 2.89 9.34 -17.25
CA GLY A 31 1.46 9.13 -17.48
C GLY A 31 0.69 10.45 -17.59
N LYS A 32 -0.24 10.53 -18.54
CA LYS A 32 -1.07 11.71 -18.81
C LYS A 32 -2.53 11.47 -18.48
N THR A 33 -3.18 12.54 -18.00
CA THR A 33 -4.62 12.50 -17.62
C THR A 33 -5.52 12.10 -18.78
N GLY A 34 -5.35 12.68 -19.97
CA GLY A 34 -6.24 12.41 -21.11
C GLY A 34 -6.16 10.95 -21.60
N GLU A 35 -4.95 10.41 -21.69
CA GLU A 35 -4.71 9.01 -22.06
C GLU A 35 -5.33 8.05 -21.04
N PHE A 36 -5.09 8.30 -19.75
CA PHE A 36 -5.63 7.46 -18.70
C PHE A 36 -7.16 7.57 -18.57
N PHE A 37 -7.73 8.76 -18.82
CA PHE A 37 -9.18 8.96 -18.84
C PHE A 37 -9.85 8.08 -19.89
N GLY A 38 -9.30 8.02 -21.11
CA GLY A 38 -9.81 7.15 -22.18
C GLY A 38 -9.77 5.67 -21.81
N ILE A 39 -8.69 5.21 -21.15
CA ILE A 39 -8.61 3.84 -20.63
C ILE A 39 -9.68 3.60 -19.57
N TRP A 40 -9.81 4.52 -18.61
CA TRP A 40 -10.70 4.38 -17.46
C TRP A 40 -12.17 4.37 -17.85
N ILE A 41 -12.62 5.27 -18.72
CA ILE A 41 -14.04 5.34 -19.10
C ILE A 41 -14.49 4.08 -19.84
N VAL A 42 -13.67 3.58 -20.77
CA VAL A 42 -13.93 2.32 -21.49
C VAL A 42 -13.97 1.16 -20.51
N ASN A 43 -13.05 1.13 -19.55
CA ASN A 43 -13.02 0.10 -18.52
C ASN A 43 -14.28 0.10 -17.64
N ILE A 44 -14.80 1.27 -17.28
CA ILE A 44 -16.07 1.38 -16.52
C ILE A 44 -17.24 0.88 -17.35
N LEU A 45 -17.38 1.35 -18.59
CA LEU A 45 -18.50 0.96 -19.46
C LEU A 45 -18.53 -0.56 -19.66
N LEU A 46 -17.39 -1.16 -19.97
CA LEU A 46 -17.26 -2.61 -20.11
C LEU A 46 -17.51 -3.34 -18.79
N SER A 47 -17.07 -2.80 -17.66
CA SER A 47 -17.35 -3.39 -16.34
C SER A 47 -18.85 -3.36 -16.02
N ILE A 48 -19.57 -2.30 -16.36
CA ILE A 48 -21.03 -2.23 -16.15
C ILE A 48 -21.75 -3.23 -17.06
N VAL A 49 -21.44 -3.23 -18.36
CA VAL A 49 -22.08 -4.12 -19.35
C VAL A 49 -21.86 -5.60 -19.03
N THR A 50 -20.72 -5.95 -18.43
CA THR A 50 -20.38 -7.32 -18.04
C THR A 50 -20.71 -7.65 -16.57
N LEU A 51 -21.52 -6.83 -15.90
CA LEU A 51 -21.92 -7.02 -14.49
C LEU A 51 -20.72 -7.22 -13.55
N GLY A 52 -19.63 -6.49 -13.81
CA GLY A 52 -18.41 -6.49 -13.01
C GLY A 52 -17.35 -7.48 -13.47
N ILE A 53 -17.63 -8.42 -14.37
CA ILE A 53 -16.66 -9.44 -14.82
C ILE A 53 -15.43 -8.77 -15.47
N TYR A 54 -15.66 -7.81 -16.38
CA TYR A 54 -14.58 -7.10 -17.09
C TYR A 54 -13.64 -6.32 -16.16
N SER A 55 -14.03 -6.06 -14.91
CA SER A 55 -13.19 -5.29 -13.99
C SER A 55 -11.84 -5.98 -13.67
N ALA A 56 -11.68 -7.27 -13.99
CA ALA A 56 -10.40 -7.97 -13.89
C ALA A 56 -9.43 -7.52 -15.01
N TRP A 57 -9.92 -7.38 -16.24
CA TRP A 57 -9.19 -6.81 -17.37
C TRP A 57 -8.91 -5.33 -17.15
N ALA A 58 -9.88 -4.60 -16.61
CA ALA A 58 -9.70 -3.20 -16.24
C ALA A 58 -8.52 -3.02 -15.27
N LYS A 59 -8.45 -3.84 -14.21
CA LYS A 59 -7.35 -3.80 -13.22
C LYS A 59 -5.99 -4.04 -13.87
N VAL A 60 -5.88 -5.04 -14.75
CA VAL A 60 -4.62 -5.32 -15.48
C VAL A 60 -4.23 -4.15 -16.38
N ARG A 61 -5.18 -3.61 -17.17
CA ARG A 61 -4.91 -2.49 -18.10
C ARG A 61 -4.50 -1.24 -17.35
N THR A 62 -5.15 -0.93 -16.22
CA THR A 62 -4.76 0.18 -15.35
C THR A 62 -3.36 -0.03 -14.77
N ASN A 63 -3.05 -1.19 -14.21
CA ASN A 63 -1.72 -1.43 -13.65
C ASN A 63 -0.61 -1.39 -14.71
N ARG A 64 -0.83 -1.97 -15.89
CA ARG A 64 0.13 -1.87 -17.01
C ARG A 64 0.38 -0.43 -17.42
N TYR A 65 -0.65 0.43 -17.43
CA TYR A 65 -0.49 1.85 -17.70
C TYR A 65 0.40 2.54 -16.67
N PHE A 66 0.11 2.38 -15.36
CA PHE A 66 0.90 3.07 -14.33
C PHE A 66 2.34 2.54 -14.21
N TYR A 67 2.53 1.22 -14.33
CA TYR A 67 3.87 0.62 -14.22
C TYR A 67 4.72 0.99 -15.44
N GLY A 68 4.17 0.86 -16.65
CA GLY A 68 4.89 1.22 -17.87
C GLY A 68 5.22 2.71 -18.00
N ASN A 69 4.46 3.58 -17.34
CA ASN A 69 4.73 5.02 -17.25
C ASN A 69 5.57 5.43 -16.03
N THR A 70 5.96 4.49 -15.17
CA THR A 70 6.90 4.75 -14.06
C THR A 70 8.27 4.27 -14.49
N GLU A 71 9.20 5.21 -14.65
CA GLU A 71 10.57 4.98 -15.11
C GLU A 71 11.54 5.23 -13.96
N LEU A 72 12.42 4.27 -13.70
CA LEU A 72 13.55 4.38 -12.78
C LEU A 72 14.82 4.10 -13.57
N ASP A 73 15.80 5.02 -13.51
CA ASP A 73 17.11 4.82 -14.15
C ASP A 73 16.96 4.42 -15.65
N GLN A 74 16.12 5.16 -16.39
CA GLN A 74 15.81 4.95 -17.82
C GLN A 74 15.07 3.66 -18.18
N HIS A 75 14.63 2.86 -17.20
CA HIS A 75 13.85 1.66 -17.43
C HIS A 75 12.46 1.74 -16.78
N SER A 76 11.42 1.33 -17.51
CA SER A 76 10.06 1.27 -16.97
C SER A 76 9.79 0.00 -16.17
N PHE A 77 8.93 0.11 -15.17
CA PHE A 77 8.36 -1.07 -14.50
C PHE A 77 7.39 -1.81 -15.42
N SER A 78 7.24 -3.11 -15.19
CA SER A 78 6.35 -3.98 -15.94
C SER A 78 5.37 -4.71 -15.02
N TYR A 79 4.12 -4.81 -15.46
CA TYR A 79 3.06 -5.53 -14.76
C TYR A 79 2.66 -6.79 -15.55
N LEU A 80 2.98 -7.95 -14.98
CA LEU A 80 2.99 -9.23 -15.69
C LEU A 80 1.67 -10.02 -15.56
N ALA A 81 0.75 -9.58 -14.68
CA ALA A 81 -0.46 -10.35 -14.43
C ALA A 81 -1.35 -10.47 -15.68
N THR A 82 -2.04 -11.60 -15.76
CA THR A 82 -3.13 -11.82 -16.72
C THR A 82 -4.49 -11.58 -16.05
N PRO A 83 -5.51 -11.11 -16.80
CA PRO A 83 -6.83 -10.86 -16.24
C PRO A 83 -7.49 -12.10 -15.62
N LEU A 84 -7.24 -13.29 -16.18
CA LEU A 84 -7.82 -14.54 -15.69
C LEU A 84 -7.34 -14.92 -14.29
N GLN A 85 -6.07 -14.65 -13.96
CA GLN A 85 -5.54 -14.87 -12.59
C GLN A 85 -6.30 -14.04 -11.54
N ILE A 86 -6.69 -12.81 -11.90
CA ILE A 86 -7.47 -11.92 -11.02
C ILE A 86 -8.93 -12.37 -10.95
N LEU A 87 -9.50 -12.78 -12.08
CA LEU A 87 -10.89 -13.24 -12.12
C LEU A 87 -11.11 -14.50 -11.28
N LYS A 88 -10.19 -15.49 -11.35
CA LYS A 88 -10.22 -16.71 -10.51
C LYS A 88 -10.36 -16.36 -9.02
N GLY A 89 -9.56 -15.41 -8.53
CA GLY A 89 -9.60 -15.01 -7.12
C GLY A 89 -10.86 -14.27 -6.70
N ARG A 90 -11.42 -13.45 -7.59
CA ARG A 90 -12.70 -12.80 -7.34
C ARG A 90 -13.87 -13.77 -7.32
N ILE A 91 -13.87 -14.78 -8.19
CA ILE A 91 -14.88 -15.84 -8.16
C ILE A 91 -14.84 -16.58 -6.82
N ILE A 92 -13.64 -16.94 -6.35
CA ILE A 92 -13.45 -17.56 -5.02
C ILE A 92 -13.99 -16.63 -3.92
N ALA A 93 -13.66 -15.34 -3.96
CA ALA A 93 -14.16 -14.38 -2.99
C ALA A 93 -15.70 -14.28 -3.01
N VAL A 94 -16.33 -14.19 -4.19
CA VAL A 94 -17.79 -14.15 -4.33
C VAL A 94 -18.45 -15.40 -3.76
N ILE A 95 -17.88 -16.58 -4.00
CA ILE A 95 -18.39 -17.84 -3.43
C ILE A 95 -18.26 -17.84 -1.91
N LEU A 96 -17.10 -17.45 -1.37
CA LEU A 96 -16.85 -17.43 0.08
C LEU A 96 -17.77 -16.43 0.80
N PHE A 97 -17.86 -15.20 0.31
CA PHE A 97 -18.70 -14.16 0.92
C PHE A 97 -20.19 -14.43 0.69
N GLY A 98 -20.58 -14.86 -0.51
CA GLY A 98 -21.97 -15.24 -0.81
C GLY A 98 -22.44 -16.40 0.06
N GLY A 99 -21.60 -17.44 0.21
CA GLY A 99 -21.84 -18.55 1.13
C GLY A 99 -21.96 -18.09 2.58
N TYR A 100 -21.06 -17.20 3.04
CA TYR A 100 -21.16 -16.59 4.37
C TYR A 100 -22.49 -15.86 4.59
N PHE A 101 -22.93 -15.02 3.65
CA PHE A 101 -24.20 -14.29 3.76
C PHE A 101 -25.40 -15.24 3.84
N ILE A 102 -25.43 -16.30 3.02
CA ILE A 102 -26.50 -17.31 3.04
C ILE A 102 -26.51 -18.06 4.39
N ILE A 103 -25.35 -18.50 4.87
CA ILE A 103 -25.25 -19.21 6.16
C ILE A 103 -25.66 -18.31 7.31
N ASN A 104 -25.21 -17.05 7.33
CA ASN A 104 -25.56 -16.06 8.35
C ASN A 104 -27.06 -15.77 8.37
N MET A 105 -27.72 -15.75 7.19
CA MET A 105 -29.17 -15.59 7.07
C MET A 105 -29.96 -16.77 7.65
N ILE A 106 -29.47 -18.01 7.49
CA ILE A 106 -30.14 -19.22 8.01
C ILE A 106 -29.89 -19.37 9.52
N SER A 107 -28.64 -19.21 9.95
CA SER A 107 -28.24 -19.32 11.35
C SER A 107 -27.13 -18.32 11.67
N PRO A 108 -27.42 -17.26 12.43
CA PRO A 108 -26.40 -16.29 12.86
C PRO A 108 -25.24 -16.95 13.60
N LEU A 109 -25.51 -18.01 14.38
CA LEU A 109 -24.47 -18.76 15.11
C LEU A 109 -23.54 -19.53 14.16
N ALA A 110 -24.09 -20.16 13.10
CA ALA A 110 -23.26 -20.78 12.06
C ALA A 110 -22.45 -19.72 11.28
N GLY A 111 -23.04 -18.55 11.06
CA GLY A 111 -22.36 -17.39 10.49
C GLY A 111 -21.12 -16.96 11.29
N LEU A 112 -21.21 -16.94 12.63
CA LEU A 112 -20.05 -16.68 13.49
C LEU A 112 -18.94 -17.73 13.31
N GLY A 113 -19.31 -19.00 13.15
CA GLY A 113 -18.36 -20.07 12.85
C GLY A 113 -17.61 -19.83 11.53
N VAL A 114 -18.34 -19.48 10.46
CA VAL A 114 -17.72 -19.14 9.16
C VAL A 114 -16.86 -17.88 9.27
N MET A 115 -17.29 -16.86 10.01
CA MET A 115 -16.50 -15.66 10.25
C MET A 115 -15.19 -15.97 10.97
N ALA A 116 -15.22 -16.87 11.97
CA ALA A 116 -14.00 -17.33 12.64
C ALA A 116 -13.07 -18.04 11.66
N VAL A 117 -13.58 -18.95 10.81
CA VAL A 117 -12.78 -19.60 9.77
C VAL A 117 -12.14 -18.58 8.82
N LEU A 118 -12.90 -17.58 8.37
CA LEU A 118 -12.38 -16.51 7.51
C LEU A 118 -11.32 -15.65 8.22
N LEU A 119 -11.49 -15.37 9.51
CA LEU A 119 -10.50 -14.67 10.32
C LEU A 119 -9.17 -15.43 10.36
N PHE A 120 -9.20 -16.75 10.60
CA PHE A 120 -8.00 -17.60 10.61
C PHE A 120 -7.44 -17.86 9.19
N ALA A 121 -8.27 -17.79 8.15
CA ALA A 121 -7.80 -17.87 6.75
C ALA A 121 -7.17 -16.55 6.26
N SER A 122 -7.49 -15.41 6.88
CA SER A 122 -7.04 -14.10 6.42
C SER A 122 -5.51 -13.90 6.38
N PRO A 123 -4.67 -14.44 7.29
CA PRO A 123 -3.21 -14.32 7.15
C PRO A 123 -2.68 -15.05 5.92
N TRP A 124 -3.26 -16.20 5.58
CA TRP A 124 -2.93 -16.90 4.35
C TRP A 124 -3.33 -16.07 3.13
N LEU A 125 -4.53 -15.47 3.14
CA LEU A 125 -5.00 -14.59 2.07
C LEU A 125 -4.09 -13.36 1.90
N ILE A 126 -3.66 -12.74 3.00
CA ILE A 126 -2.73 -11.60 2.98
C ILE A 126 -1.41 -12.01 2.34
N CYS A 127 -0.80 -13.10 2.79
CA CYS A 127 0.45 -13.61 2.21
C CYS A 127 0.31 -13.96 0.73
N ALA A 128 -0.78 -14.63 0.34
CA ALA A 128 -1.06 -14.97 -1.05
C ALA A 128 -1.23 -13.71 -1.93
N SER A 129 -1.94 -12.70 -1.43
CA SER A 129 -2.17 -11.43 -2.13
C SER A 129 -0.86 -10.64 -2.32
N LEU A 130 -0.04 -10.55 -1.27
CA LEU A 130 1.28 -9.92 -1.33
C LEU A 130 2.22 -10.65 -2.29
N ARG A 131 2.25 -11.98 -2.23
CA ARG A 131 3.05 -12.83 -3.12
C ARG A 131 2.66 -12.67 -4.59
N PHE A 132 1.36 -12.70 -4.88
CA PHE A 132 0.85 -12.41 -6.22
C PHE A 132 1.29 -11.00 -6.68
N LYS A 133 1.08 -9.97 -5.86
CA LYS A 133 1.43 -8.59 -6.22
C LYS A 133 2.92 -8.44 -6.54
N MET A 134 3.81 -9.00 -5.71
CA MET A 134 5.25 -8.92 -5.92
C MET A 134 5.67 -9.69 -7.18
N ARG A 135 5.22 -10.94 -7.36
CA ARG A 135 5.56 -11.75 -8.54
C ARG A 135 5.10 -11.15 -9.87
N MET A 136 4.02 -10.37 -9.84
CA MET A 136 3.47 -9.69 -11.02
C MET A 136 4.08 -8.31 -11.26
N THR A 137 5.04 -7.90 -10.43
CA THR A 137 5.83 -6.68 -10.60
C THR A 137 7.23 -7.05 -11.05
N SER A 138 7.71 -6.43 -12.12
CA SER A 138 9.11 -6.56 -12.55
C SER A 138 9.74 -5.23 -12.92
N TYR A 139 11.06 -5.17 -12.80
CA TYR A 139 11.91 -4.06 -13.20
C TYR A 139 13.18 -4.64 -13.81
N ARG A 140 13.62 -4.13 -14.97
CA ARG A 140 14.75 -4.69 -15.74
C ARG A 140 14.71 -6.22 -15.88
N ASN A 141 13.53 -6.77 -16.18
CA ASN A 141 13.26 -8.23 -16.28
C ASN A 141 13.43 -9.06 -15.00
N VAL A 142 13.83 -8.46 -13.88
CA VAL A 142 13.88 -9.12 -12.57
C VAL A 142 12.54 -8.91 -11.85
N ARG A 143 11.95 -9.98 -11.35
CA ARG A 143 10.66 -9.94 -10.63
C ARG A 143 10.88 -9.74 -9.14
N PHE A 144 9.92 -9.07 -8.52
CA PHE A 144 9.85 -9.03 -7.06
C PHE A 144 9.28 -10.34 -6.52
N ASN A 145 9.61 -10.67 -5.29
CA ASN A 145 9.09 -11.85 -4.61
C ASN A 145 8.69 -11.52 -3.18
N PHE A 146 7.87 -12.38 -2.58
CA PHE A 146 7.44 -12.25 -1.19
C PHE A 146 7.46 -13.60 -0.48
N THR A 147 8.23 -13.70 0.61
CA THR A 147 8.48 -14.95 1.34
C THR A 147 7.80 -15.01 2.71
N GLY A 148 6.83 -14.12 2.99
CA GLY A 148 6.15 -14.08 4.28
C GLY A 148 5.41 -15.37 4.62
N THR A 149 5.51 -15.78 5.88
CA THR A 149 4.93 -17.02 6.42
C THR A 149 3.54 -16.79 7.03
N TYR A 150 2.73 -17.85 7.11
CA TYR A 150 1.42 -17.79 7.76
C TYR A 150 1.52 -17.41 9.24
N GLY A 151 2.47 -18.01 9.97
CA GLY A 151 2.62 -17.79 11.42
C GLY A 151 2.93 -16.33 11.75
N ASP A 152 3.89 -15.74 11.03
CA ASP A 152 4.23 -14.33 11.20
C ASP A 152 3.06 -13.42 10.81
N ALA A 153 2.36 -13.72 9.71
CA ALA A 153 1.19 -12.97 9.31
C ALA A 153 0.06 -13.07 10.37
N PHE A 154 -0.16 -14.24 10.95
CA PHE A 154 -1.17 -14.44 12.00
C PHE A 154 -0.85 -13.59 13.23
N ILE A 155 0.42 -13.55 13.66
CA ILE A 155 0.85 -12.72 14.79
C ILE A 155 0.64 -11.23 14.46
N ASN A 156 1.12 -10.77 13.31
CA ASN A 156 1.16 -9.36 12.99
C ASN A 156 -0.21 -8.78 12.61
N PHE A 157 -1.08 -9.54 11.92
CA PHE A 157 -2.36 -9.06 11.41
C PHE A 157 -3.59 -9.47 12.25
N ILE A 158 -3.46 -10.45 13.13
CA ILE A 158 -4.59 -10.93 13.96
C ILE A 158 -4.28 -10.78 15.45
N LEU A 159 -3.23 -11.44 15.93
CA LEU A 159 -2.94 -11.49 17.36
C LEU A 159 -2.61 -10.09 17.92
N LEU A 160 -1.73 -9.32 17.27
CA LEU A 160 -1.34 -7.99 17.73
C LEU A 160 -2.51 -6.98 17.70
N PRO A 161 -3.34 -6.88 16.64
CA PRO A 161 -4.53 -6.03 16.67
C PRO A 161 -5.55 -6.42 17.74
N ILE A 162 -5.79 -7.72 17.95
CA ILE A 162 -6.69 -8.19 19.01
C ILE A 162 -6.12 -7.82 20.38
N ALA A 163 -4.83 -8.09 20.62
CA ALA A 163 -4.15 -7.68 21.85
C ALA A 163 -4.22 -6.16 22.04
N SER A 164 -4.15 -5.38 20.95
CA SER A 164 -4.27 -3.93 21.01
C SER A 164 -5.63 -3.47 21.54
N ALA A 165 -6.72 -4.15 21.18
CA ALA A 165 -8.05 -3.83 21.71
C ALA A 165 -8.11 -3.94 23.25
N PHE A 166 -7.45 -4.96 23.83
CA PHE A 166 -7.37 -5.14 25.29
C PHE A 166 -6.48 -4.09 25.99
N THR A 167 -5.61 -3.40 25.23
CA THR A 167 -4.78 -2.30 25.74
C THR A 167 -5.37 -0.91 25.46
N LEU A 168 -6.68 -0.82 25.16
CA LEU A 168 -7.33 0.43 24.71
C LEU A 168 -6.59 1.06 23.51
N TYR A 169 -6.14 0.22 22.58
CA TYR A 169 -5.36 0.58 21.39
C TYR A 169 -3.96 1.17 21.64
N LEU A 170 -3.44 1.16 22.88
CA LEU A 170 -2.09 1.65 23.18
C LEU A 170 -0.99 0.82 22.50
N LEU A 171 -1.23 -0.47 22.25
CA LEU A 171 -0.31 -1.34 21.51
C LEU A 171 -0.42 -1.17 19.97
N MET A 172 -1.44 -0.48 19.47
CA MET A 172 -1.70 -0.38 18.02
C MET A 172 -0.54 0.23 17.22
N PRO A 173 0.18 1.28 17.67
CA PRO A 173 1.33 1.81 16.93
C PRO A 173 2.46 0.79 16.77
N TYR A 174 2.66 -0.07 17.77
CA TYR A 174 3.61 -1.18 17.69
C TYR A 174 3.13 -2.26 16.69
N ALA A 175 1.83 -2.59 16.71
CA ALA A 175 1.24 -3.52 15.75
C ALA A 175 1.42 -3.01 14.30
N LEU A 176 1.15 -1.73 14.05
CA LEU A 176 1.34 -1.08 12.74
C LEU A 176 2.80 -1.16 12.27
N LYS A 177 3.77 -0.80 13.13
CA LYS A 177 5.20 -0.99 12.83
C LYS A 177 5.51 -2.43 12.43
N ARG A 178 4.98 -3.41 13.18
CA ARG A 178 5.23 -4.84 12.94
C ARG A 178 4.62 -5.30 11.61
N MET A 179 3.45 -4.79 11.22
CA MET A 179 2.85 -5.06 9.91
C MET A 179 3.72 -4.49 8.77
N ASP A 180 4.15 -3.24 8.89
CA ASP A 180 5.00 -2.60 7.87
C ASP A 180 6.35 -3.31 7.75
N LYS A 181 7.00 -3.62 8.88
CA LYS A 181 8.23 -4.43 8.91
C LYS A 181 8.03 -5.81 8.29
N PHE A 182 6.93 -6.49 8.59
CA PHE A 182 6.62 -7.79 7.99
C PHE A 182 6.50 -7.70 6.48
N ILE A 183 5.83 -6.67 5.94
CA ILE A 183 5.67 -6.51 4.50
C ILE A 183 7.02 -6.20 3.85
N VAL A 184 7.77 -5.23 4.38
CA VAL A 184 9.05 -4.80 3.81
C VAL A 184 10.09 -5.92 3.90
N ASP A 185 10.32 -6.47 5.08
CA ASP A 185 11.40 -7.45 5.30
C ASP A 185 11.17 -8.77 4.55
N ASN A 186 9.92 -9.12 4.23
CA ASN A 186 9.63 -10.34 3.46
C ASN A 186 9.55 -10.08 1.96
N THR A 187 9.86 -8.87 1.49
CA THR A 187 9.92 -8.53 0.06
C THR A 187 11.34 -8.69 -0.46
N TYR A 188 11.46 -9.22 -1.68
CA TYR A 188 12.73 -9.43 -2.37
C TYR A 188 12.67 -8.82 -3.77
N TYR A 189 13.82 -8.39 -4.27
CA TYR A 189 14.04 -8.07 -5.67
C TYR A 189 15.11 -9.03 -6.21
N GLY A 190 14.71 -9.97 -7.07
CA GLY A 190 15.58 -11.10 -7.42
C GLY A 190 15.91 -11.95 -6.19
N ASP A 191 17.19 -12.01 -5.85
CA ASP A 191 17.74 -12.70 -4.67
C ASP A 191 18.04 -11.75 -3.49
N ARG A 192 17.84 -10.43 -3.65
CA ARG A 192 18.15 -9.43 -2.61
C ARG A 192 16.96 -9.09 -1.75
N GLN A 193 17.16 -9.08 -0.44
CA GLN A 193 16.11 -8.79 0.55
C GLN A 193 16.01 -7.29 0.82
N PHE A 194 14.78 -6.79 0.93
CA PHE A 194 14.55 -5.48 1.54
C PHE A 194 14.71 -5.59 3.05
N GLN A 195 15.52 -4.76 3.68
CA GLN A 195 15.69 -4.77 5.14
C GLN A 195 15.29 -3.42 5.73
N SER A 196 14.48 -3.45 6.78
CA SER A 196 13.99 -2.23 7.44
C SER A 196 14.33 -2.14 8.92
N ASN A 197 14.82 -0.98 9.37
CA ASN A 197 15.07 -0.69 10.78
C ASN A 197 14.03 0.28 11.38
N LEU A 198 12.75 -0.09 11.29
CA LEU A 198 11.66 0.79 11.70
C LEU A 198 11.66 1.05 13.22
N SER A 199 11.75 2.32 13.63
CA SER A 199 11.60 2.75 15.04
C SER A 199 10.13 2.77 15.49
N ALA A 200 9.84 2.17 16.66
CA ALA A 200 8.49 2.21 17.24
C ALA A 200 8.12 3.62 17.76
N GLY A 201 9.09 4.37 18.28
CA GLY A 201 8.85 5.70 18.86
C GLY A 201 8.26 6.68 17.84
N ILE A 202 8.62 6.54 16.56
CA ILE A 202 8.08 7.37 15.48
C ILE A 202 6.60 7.06 15.24
N TYR A 203 6.21 5.78 15.22
CA TYR A 203 4.80 5.38 15.11
C TYR A 203 3.98 5.92 16.28
N TYR A 204 4.48 5.78 17.51
CA TYR A 204 3.82 6.33 18.69
C TYR A 204 3.64 7.85 18.60
N LYS A 205 4.69 8.59 18.22
CA LYS A 205 4.63 10.05 18.06
C LYS A 205 3.59 10.46 17.01
N VAL A 206 3.60 9.81 15.84
CA VAL A 206 2.65 10.10 14.75
C VAL A 206 1.22 9.77 15.17
N CYS A 207 0.98 8.62 15.80
CA CYS A 207 -0.36 8.24 16.28
C CYS A 207 -0.86 9.19 17.38
N LEU A 208 -0.01 9.66 18.29
CA LEU A 208 -0.41 10.62 19.34
C LEU A 208 -0.82 11.96 18.73
N ILE A 209 -0.05 12.49 17.78
CA ILE A 209 -0.41 13.73 17.07
C ILE A 209 -1.69 13.53 16.25
N ALA A 210 -1.85 12.38 15.60
CA ALA A 210 -3.09 12.04 14.90
C ALA A 210 -4.30 12.00 15.83
N LEU A 211 -4.15 11.44 17.03
CA LEU A 211 -5.18 11.43 18.06
C LEU A 211 -5.53 12.84 18.54
N VAL A 212 -4.56 13.73 18.73
CA VAL A 212 -4.81 15.15 19.04
C VAL A 212 -5.60 15.83 17.90
N MET A 213 -5.26 15.57 16.63
CA MET A 213 -6.00 16.10 15.50
C MET A 213 -7.44 15.56 15.43
N ILE A 214 -7.65 14.28 15.79
CA ILE A 214 -9.00 13.69 15.90
C ILE A 214 -9.80 14.40 16.98
N PHE A 215 -9.24 14.61 18.18
CA PHE A 215 -9.94 15.32 19.25
C PHE A 215 -10.24 16.78 18.88
N ALA A 216 -9.32 17.46 18.21
CA ALA A 216 -9.54 18.81 17.68
C ALA A 216 -10.69 18.84 16.67
N LEU A 217 -10.73 17.87 15.74
CA LEU A 217 -11.81 17.73 14.77
C LEU A 217 -13.15 17.45 15.46
N MET A 218 -13.17 16.54 16.43
CA MET A 218 -14.37 16.21 17.21
C MET A 218 -14.88 17.42 17.99
N ALA A 219 -14.00 18.22 18.58
CA ALA A 219 -14.38 19.45 19.28
C ALA A 219 -15.01 20.47 18.33
N ILE A 220 -14.45 20.64 17.12
CA ILE A 220 -15.01 21.52 16.08
C ILE A 220 -16.41 21.01 15.67
N ILE A 221 -16.53 19.71 15.36
CA ILE A 221 -17.81 19.11 14.97
C ILE A 221 -18.84 19.27 16.10
N PHE A 222 -18.46 19.02 17.36
CA PHE A 222 -19.33 19.17 18.51
C PHE A 222 -19.79 20.62 18.71
N ALA A 223 -18.90 21.60 18.52
CA ALA A 223 -19.27 23.02 18.61
C ALA A 223 -20.27 23.42 17.52
N VAL A 224 -20.07 22.93 16.30
CA VAL A 224 -20.97 23.15 15.15
C VAL A 224 -22.33 22.49 15.37
N VAL A 225 -22.37 21.26 15.90
CA VAL A 225 -23.63 20.58 16.25
C VAL A 225 -24.35 21.30 17.38
N GLY A 226 -23.61 21.73 18.42
CA GLY A 226 -24.18 22.46 19.55
C GLY A 226 -24.82 23.78 19.13
N SER A 227 -24.16 24.55 18.26
CA SER A 227 -24.75 25.78 17.72
C SER A 227 -25.95 25.51 16.82
N ALA A 228 -25.90 24.45 16.01
CA ALA A 228 -27.03 24.01 15.19
C ALA A 228 -28.25 23.64 16.03
N ALA A 229 -28.05 22.92 17.14
CA ALA A 229 -29.12 22.48 18.03
C ALA A 229 -29.84 23.68 18.67
N VAL A 230 -29.10 24.70 19.09
CA VAL A 230 -29.67 25.96 19.62
C VAL A 230 -30.49 26.67 18.54
N GLN A 231 -29.98 26.75 17.31
CA GLN A 231 -30.69 27.39 16.21
C GLN A 231 -31.96 26.62 15.79
N ALA A 232 -31.91 25.29 15.77
CA ALA A 232 -33.06 24.45 15.43
C ALA A 232 -34.22 24.59 16.44
N GLN A 233 -33.92 24.95 17.69
CA GLN A 233 -34.94 25.24 18.70
C GLN A 233 -35.63 26.60 18.46
N ALA A 234 -34.93 27.55 17.84
CA ALA A 234 -35.47 28.87 17.49
C ALA A 234 -36.24 28.86 16.15
N ASP A 235 -35.77 28.09 15.16
CA ASP A 235 -36.43 27.91 13.87
C ASP A 235 -36.34 26.44 13.40
N PRO A 236 -37.42 25.66 13.58
CA PRO A 236 -37.46 24.24 13.22
C PRO A 236 -37.30 23.95 11.71
N GLY A 237 -37.44 24.96 10.83
CA GLY A 237 -37.47 24.77 9.37
C GLY A 237 -36.15 25.07 8.65
N ALA A 238 -35.25 25.85 9.24
CA ALA A 238 -34.12 26.46 8.52
C ALA A 238 -32.78 25.68 8.56
N GLY A 239 -32.60 24.72 9.48
CA GLY A 239 -31.24 24.29 9.88
C GLY A 239 -30.72 22.96 9.32
N PHE A 240 -31.56 22.04 8.84
CA PHE A 240 -31.14 20.63 8.77
C PHE A 240 -30.29 20.27 7.53
N SER A 241 -30.55 20.86 6.36
CA SER A 241 -29.89 20.44 5.10
C SER A 241 -28.49 21.05 4.90
N MET A 242 -28.34 22.37 5.12
CA MET A 242 -27.04 23.04 4.97
C MET A 242 -26.05 22.63 6.07
N MET A 243 -26.53 22.44 7.31
CA MET A 243 -25.69 22.00 8.42
C MET A 243 -25.17 20.58 8.21
N THR A 244 -26.02 19.66 7.73
CA THR A 244 -25.60 18.29 7.40
C THR A 244 -24.48 18.29 6.35
N LEU A 245 -24.57 19.17 5.34
CA LEU A 245 -23.54 19.32 4.31
C LEU A 245 -22.23 19.85 4.90
N VAL A 246 -22.30 20.86 5.77
CA VAL A 246 -21.12 21.40 6.46
C VAL A 246 -20.46 20.35 7.34
N MET A 247 -21.23 19.59 8.13
CA MET A 247 -20.69 18.50 8.96
C MET A 247 -20.01 17.42 8.12
N PHE A 248 -20.65 17.01 7.02
CA PHE A 248 -20.07 16.04 6.11
C PHE A 248 -18.77 16.55 5.50
N ALA A 249 -18.72 17.82 5.07
CA ALA A 249 -17.52 18.45 4.55
C ALA A 249 -16.39 18.52 5.60
N LEU A 250 -16.70 18.92 6.84
CA LEU A 250 -15.74 18.97 7.94
C LEU A 250 -15.17 17.59 8.27
N TYR A 251 -16.03 16.57 8.33
CA TYR A 251 -15.61 15.18 8.53
C TYR A 251 -14.66 14.72 7.43
N LEU A 252 -15.03 14.94 6.16
CA LEU A 252 -14.22 14.55 5.01
C LEU A 252 -12.86 15.27 4.96
N ILE A 253 -12.85 16.59 5.18
CA ILE A 253 -11.62 17.38 5.21
C ILE A 253 -10.74 16.91 6.38
N GLY A 254 -11.30 16.82 7.59
CA GLY A 254 -10.58 16.40 8.77
C GLY A 254 -9.96 14.99 8.62
N PHE A 255 -10.74 14.04 8.10
CA PHE A 255 -10.26 12.70 7.79
C PHE A 255 -9.10 12.72 6.77
N SER A 256 -9.24 13.50 5.70
CA SER A 256 -8.17 13.65 4.70
C SER A 256 -6.91 14.27 5.29
N LEU A 257 -7.02 15.26 6.19
CA LEU A 257 -5.86 15.87 6.85
C LEU A 257 -5.12 14.86 7.75
N ILE A 258 -5.86 14.09 8.55
CA ILE A 258 -5.28 13.06 9.42
C ILE A 258 -4.58 11.98 8.57
N GLN A 259 -5.23 11.55 7.47
CA GLN A 259 -4.65 10.59 6.53
C GLN A 259 -3.37 11.13 5.88
N ALA A 260 -3.37 12.38 5.40
CA ALA A 260 -2.19 13.03 4.82
C ALA A 260 -1.03 13.12 5.82
N PHE A 261 -1.31 13.48 7.07
CA PHE A 261 -0.31 13.56 8.12
C PHE A 261 0.33 12.19 8.41
N TYR A 262 -0.51 11.17 8.64
CA TYR A 262 -0.03 9.81 8.92
C TYR A 262 0.77 9.28 7.73
N GLN A 263 0.22 9.38 6.51
CA GLN A 263 0.85 8.89 5.30
C GLN A 263 2.20 9.57 5.04
N ALA A 264 2.30 10.88 5.22
CA ALA A 264 3.56 11.60 4.99
C ALA A 264 4.67 11.14 5.93
N HIS A 265 4.40 11.07 7.24
CA HIS A 265 5.43 10.75 8.22
C HIS A 265 5.81 9.27 8.20
N ILE A 266 4.84 8.35 8.13
CA ILE A 266 5.11 6.91 8.12
C ILE A 266 5.79 6.49 6.83
N ARG A 267 5.38 7.03 5.67
CA ARG A 267 6.07 6.72 4.41
C ARG A 267 7.50 7.23 4.40
N ASN A 268 7.75 8.47 4.84
CA ASN A 268 9.12 9.00 4.92
C ASN A 268 9.99 8.14 5.82
N HIS A 269 9.45 7.72 6.97
CA HIS A 269 10.14 6.84 7.90
C HIS A 269 10.43 5.46 7.30
N ILE A 270 9.45 4.81 6.67
CA ILE A 270 9.64 3.50 6.03
C ILE A 270 10.71 3.60 4.95
N PHE A 271 10.64 4.59 4.05
CA PHE A 271 11.62 4.72 2.97
C PHE A 271 13.01 5.03 3.49
N ALA A 272 13.15 5.96 4.45
CA ALA A 272 14.45 6.35 5.00
C ALA A 272 15.15 5.22 5.77
N GLU A 273 14.37 4.34 6.42
CA GLU A 273 14.89 3.22 7.21
C GLU A 273 14.88 1.89 6.45
N THR A 274 14.66 1.90 5.14
CA THR A 274 14.68 0.70 4.29
C THR A 274 15.87 0.77 3.34
N ASN A 275 16.62 -0.33 3.28
CA ASN A 275 17.61 -0.58 2.26
C ASN A 275 17.24 -1.86 1.47
N LEU A 276 17.81 -2.00 0.29
CA LEU A 276 17.83 -3.23 -0.47
C LEU A 276 19.26 -3.73 -0.44
N GLU A 277 19.44 -4.94 0.09
CA GLU A 277 20.74 -5.57 0.36
C GLU A 277 21.73 -5.33 -0.79
N ASP A 278 22.79 -4.60 -0.44
CA ASP A 278 23.89 -4.18 -1.28
C ASP A 278 23.58 -3.50 -2.63
N LEU A 279 22.35 -3.01 -2.81
CA LEU A 279 21.88 -2.53 -4.12
C LEU A 279 21.27 -1.13 -4.09
N ALA A 280 20.40 -0.83 -3.12
CA ALA A 280 19.66 0.44 -3.15
C ALA A 280 19.31 0.99 -1.76
N THR A 281 19.27 2.31 -1.66
CA THR A 281 18.65 3.01 -0.52
C THR A 281 17.52 3.90 -1.00
N PHE A 282 16.54 4.13 -0.13
CA PHE A 282 15.34 4.87 -0.47
C PHE A 282 15.20 6.13 0.37
N LYS A 283 14.56 7.14 -0.21
CA LYS A 283 14.17 8.37 0.49
C LYS A 283 12.78 8.75 0.04
N SER A 284 11.98 9.29 0.97
CA SER A 284 10.74 9.95 0.60
C SER A 284 10.67 11.33 1.24
N GLU A 285 10.18 12.30 0.47
CA GLU A 285 10.06 13.69 0.85
C GLU A 285 8.60 14.13 0.84
N PHE A 286 7.71 13.28 1.37
CA PHE A 286 6.31 13.61 1.50
C PHE A 286 6.15 14.69 2.57
N SER A 287 5.68 15.87 2.18
CA SER A 287 5.35 16.94 3.13
C SER A 287 3.86 16.90 3.47
N PHE A 288 3.55 17.04 4.76
CA PHE A 288 2.16 17.07 5.24
C PHE A 288 1.34 18.12 4.50
N THR A 289 1.85 19.35 4.38
CA THR A 289 1.13 20.48 3.77
C THR A 289 0.83 20.24 2.30
N SER A 290 1.82 19.78 1.53
CA SER A 290 1.64 19.54 0.10
C SER A 290 0.71 18.35 -0.16
N LEU A 291 0.85 17.26 0.61
CA LEU A 291 -0.03 16.10 0.50
C LEU A 291 -1.46 16.42 0.94
N ALA A 292 -1.63 17.20 2.01
CA ALA A 292 -2.94 17.65 2.48
C ALA A 292 -3.64 18.50 1.41
N PHE A 293 -2.95 19.49 0.83
CA PHE A 293 -3.50 20.31 -0.24
C PHE A 293 -3.86 19.46 -1.48
N LEU A 294 -3.00 18.50 -1.85
CA LEU A 294 -3.27 17.57 -2.93
C LEU A 294 -4.52 16.74 -2.67
N GLN A 295 -4.65 16.12 -1.48
CA GLN A 295 -5.79 15.27 -1.16
C GLN A 295 -7.10 16.06 -1.04
N VAL A 296 -7.09 17.24 -0.41
CA VAL A 296 -8.28 18.09 -0.30
C VAL A 296 -8.74 18.57 -1.68
N THR A 297 -7.82 19.04 -2.55
CA THR A 297 -8.18 19.43 -3.92
C THR A 297 -8.68 18.25 -4.76
N ASN A 298 -8.08 17.06 -4.59
CA ASN A 298 -8.55 15.84 -5.24
C ASN A 298 -9.96 15.44 -4.78
N MET A 299 -10.23 15.53 -3.47
CA MET A 299 -11.54 15.23 -2.90
C MET A 299 -12.60 16.20 -3.41
N LEU A 300 -12.32 17.50 -3.42
CA LEU A 300 -13.22 18.51 -3.96
C LEU A 300 -13.50 18.26 -5.46
N ALA A 301 -12.47 17.96 -6.25
CA ALA A 301 -12.65 17.64 -7.66
C ALA A 301 -13.52 16.39 -7.85
N LEU A 302 -13.34 15.34 -7.05
CA LEU A 302 -14.17 14.14 -7.10
C LEU A 302 -15.63 14.44 -6.74
N LEU A 303 -15.88 15.25 -5.70
CA LEU A 303 -17.23 15.63 -5.30
C LEU A 303 -17.91 16.49 -6.38
N CYS A 304 -17.24 17.53 -6.87
CA CYS A 304 -17.80 18.44 -7.87
C CYS A 304 -18.05 17.77 -9.24
N THR A 305 -17.34 16.69 -9.55
CA THR A 305 -17.47 15.97 -10.84
C THR A 305 -18.23 14.64 -10.72
N LEU A 306 -18.80 14.34 -9.54
CA LEU A 306 -19.45 13.06 -9.25
C LEU A 306 -18.57 11.85 -9.59
N GLY A 307 -17.26 11.97 -9.33
CA GLY A 307 -16.25 10.93 -9.55
C GLY A 307 -15.59 10.94 -10.93
N LEU A 308 -16.03 11.75 -11.90
CA LEU A 308 -15.42 11.80 -13.24
C LEU A 308 -13.96 12.31 -13.21
N ALA A 309 -13.56 13.07 -12.19
CA ALA A 309 -12.18 13.51 -11.99
C ALA A 309 -11.23 12.39 -11.50
N TYR A 310 -11.70 11.16 -11.30
CA TYR A 310 -10.87 10.06 -10.78
C TYR A 310 -9.58 9.81 -11.57
N PRO A 311 -9.58 9.80 -12.92
CA PRO A 311 -8.35 9.65 -13.71
C PRO A 311 -7.33 10.74 -13.43
N TRP A 312 -7.79 12.00 -13.39
CA TRP A 312 -6.95 13.16 -13.08
C TRP A 312 -6.34 13.07 -11.67
N VAL A 313 -7.15 12.68 -10.68
CA VAL A 313 -6.68 12.46 -9.30
C VAL A 313 -5.60 11.38 -9.23
N LYS A 314 -5.79 10.26 -9.95
CA LYS A 314 -4.82 9.16 -9.96
C LYS A 314 -3.48 9.57 -10.59
N ILE A 315 -3.52 10.34 -11.68
CA ILE A 315 -2.30 10.86 -12.31
C ILE A 315 -1.58 11.83 -11.38
N ARG A 316 -2.27 12.82 -10.81
CA ARG A 316 -1.66 13.76 -9.86
C ARG A 316 -1.03 13.06 -8.65
N LEU A 317 -1.67 12.02 -8.13
CA LEU A 317 -1.13 11.26 -7.01
C LEU A 317 0.12 10.46 -7.40
N ALA A 318 0.14 9.87 -8.60
CA ALA A 318 1.29 9.15 -9.12
C ALA A 318 2.48 10.09 -9.37
N GLU A 319 2.24 11.22 -10.03
CA GLU A 319 3.24 12.29 -10.25
C GLU A 319 3.81 12.79 -8.92
N TYR A 320 2.94 13.11 -7.95
CA TYR A 320 3.39 13.55 -6.63
C TYR A 320 4.21 12.47 -5.91
N ALA A 321 3.78 11.21 -6.00
CA ALA A 321 4.47 10.11 -5.34
C ALA A 321 5.85 9.86 -5.93
N VAL A 322 5.98 9.90 -7.26
CA VAL A 322 7.25 9.71 -7.95
C VAL A 322 8.18 10.90 -7.72
N ALA A 323 7.70 12.14 -7.87
CA ALA A 323 8.51 13.35 -7.67
C ALA A 323 9.06 13.51 -6.24
N ARG A 324 8.47 12.83 -5.25
CA ARG A 324 8.88 12.85 -3.83
C ARG A 324 9.43 11.51 -3.35
N THR A 325 9.85 10.66 -4.27
CA THR A 325 10.56 9.41 -3.97
C THR A 325 11.94 9.49 -4.61
N GLY A 326 12.98 9.39 -3.78
CA GLY A 326 14.35 9.24 -4.22
C GLY A 326 14.78 7.79 -4.08
N VAL A 327 15.56 7.32 -5.06
CA VAL A 327 16.24 6.03 -5.03
C VAL A 327 17.71 6.32 -5.25
N ASN A 328 18.59 5.78 -4.41
CA ASN A 328 20.01 5.77 -4.67
C ASN A 328 20.44 4.34 -4.96
N LEU A 329 21.16 4.11 -6.06
CA LEU A 329 21.64 2.79 -6.46
C LEU A 329 23.15 2.69 -6.27
N ALA A 330 23.63 1.49 -5.92
CA ALA A 330 25.05 1.17 -5.83
C ALA A 330 25.77 1.33 -7.19
N GLU A 331 27.05 1.66 -7.17
CA GLU A 331 27.87 1.83 -8.38
C GLU A 331 27.92 0.57 -9.28
N ASN A 332 27.87 -0.63 -8.69
CA ASN A 332 27.88 -1.93 -9.37
C ASN A 332 26.48 -2.47 -9.73
N LYS A 333 25.47 -1.59 -9.81
CA LYS A 333 24.06 -1.98 -10.07
C LYS A 333 23.84 -2.84 -11.31
N GLU A 334 24.60 -2.61 -12.39
CA GLU A 334 24.38 -3.29 -13.67
C GLU A 334 24.74 -4.77 -13.58
N GLU A 335 25.91 -5.07 -13.02
CA GLU A 335 26.37 -6.44 -12.78
C GLU A 335 25.40 -7.22 -11.87
N ILE A 336 24.87 -6.57 -10.83
CA ILE A 336 23.93 -7.20 -9.89
C ILE A 336 22.59 -7.52 -10.57
N VAL A 337 22.05 -6.59 -11.35
CA VAL A 337 20.75 -6.76 -12.00
C VAL A 337 20.81 -7.81 -13.11
N ASP A 338 21.90 -7.83 -13.89
CA ASP A 338 22.05 -8.78 -14.99
C ASP A 338 22.21 -10.21 -14.48
N VAL A 339 23.01 -10.44 -13.42
CA VAL A 339 23.15 -11.76 -12.77
C VAL A 339 21.84 -12.26 -12.16
N ALA A 340 21.07 -11.37 -11.53
CA ALA A 340 19.77 -11.72 -10.97
C ALA A 340 18.76 -12.08 -12.08
N GLY A 341 18.79 -11.36 -13.20
CA GLY A 341 17.98 -11.61 -14.38
C GLY A 341 18.26 -12.98 -15.01
N GLU A 342 19.53 -13.33 -15.20
CA GLU A 342 19.94 -14.61 -15.77
C GLU A 342 19.53 -15.81 -14.89
N LYS A 343 19.83 -15.75 -13.59
CA LYS A 343 19.44 -16.81 -12.63
C LYS A 343 17.93 -17.01 -12.58
N GLN A 344 17.17 -15.92 -12.57
CA GLN A 344 15.71 -16.01 -12.52
C GLN A 344 15.13 -16.50 -13.84
N SER A 345 15.68 -16.12 -14.99
CA SER A 345 15.26 -16.64 -16.29
C SER A 345 15.41 -18.16 -16.35
N ALA A 346 16.58 -18.68 -15.95
CA ALA A 346 16.87 -20.11 -15.91
C ALA A 346 15.90 -20.88 -14.98
N LEU A 347 15.65 -20.36 -13.77
CA LEU A 347 14.68 -20.97 -12.84
C LEU A 347 13.22 -20.84 -13.33
N SER A 348 12.89 -19.78 -14.05
CA SER A 348 11.54 -19.52 -14.54
C SER A 348 11.15 -20.41 -15.72
N GLU A 349 12.10 -20.81 -16.56
CA GLU A 349 11.89 -21.82 -17.61
C GLU A 349 11.65 -23.22 -17.03
N GLU A 350 12.24 -23.53 -15.87
CA GLU A 350 12.17 -24.86 -15.25
C GLU A 350 10.91 -25.05 -14.36
N VAL A 351 10.31 -23.96 -13.86
CA VAL A 351 9.27 -23.98 -12.81
C VAL A 351 7.90 -23.46 -13.30
N ALA A 352 7.79 -23.02 -14.55
CA ALA A 352 6.60 -22.38 -15.12
C ALA A 352 5.30 -23.22 -15.02
N ASP A 353 5.40 -24.56 -14.99
CA ASP A 353 4.22 -25.44 -15.01
C ASP A 353 3.63 -25.78 -13.63
N VAL A 354 4.34 -25.50 -12.52
CA VAL A 354 3.94 -26.03 -11.19
C VAL A 354 3.15 -25.02 -10.34
N PHE A 355 3.18 -23.72 -10.67
CA PHE A 355 2.68 -22.65 -9.78
C PHE A 355 1.52 -21.80 -10.33
N ASP A 356 0.63 -22.35 -11.17
CA ASP A 356 -0.62 -21.69 -11.62
C ASP A 356 -1.68 -21.48 -10.49
N ILE A 357 -1.27 -21.59 -9.22
CA ILE A 357 -2.06 -21.40 -8.00
C ILE A 357 -1.82 -20.01 -7.38
N ASP A 358 -1.06 -19.13 -8.02
CA ASP A 358 -0.96 -17.72 -7.60
C ASP A 358 -2.25 -16.97 -7.99
N VAL A 359 -3.31 -17.22 -7.22
CA VAL A 359 -4.62 -16.58 -7.34
C VAL A 359 -4.55 -15.19 -6.72
N ALA A 360 -4.93 -14.17 -7.47
CA ALA A 360 -5.04 -12.81 -6.92
C ALA A 360 -6.28 -12.72 -6.03
N LEU A 361 -6.10 -12.92 -4.72
CA LEU A 361 -7.13 -12.71 -3.72
C LEU A 361 -7.02 -11.25 -3.24
N GLY A 362 -7.54 -10.34 -4.08
CA GLY A 362 -7.54 -8.88 -3.86
C GLY A 362 -7.70 -8.08 -5.13
#